data_AF-A0A242K571-F1
#
_entry.id   AF-A0A242K571-F1
#
_cell.length_a   1.000
_cell.length_b   1.000
_cell.length_c   1.000
_cell.angle_alpha   90.00
_cell.angle_beta   90.00
_cell.angle_gamma   90.00
#
_symmetry.space_group_name_H-M   'P 1'
#
loop_
_entity.id
_entity.type
_entity.pdbx_description
1 polymer ?
#
loop_
_entity_poly.entity_id
_entity_poly.type
_entity_poly.pdbx_seq_one_letter_code
_entity_poly.pdbx_strand_id
1 'polypeptide(L)'
;MKKKFVVFFGVLSSLVVFVFFYTESKKGQSTQNIDASDVLFQKEDMEFWLITDPHYIDETLYDDGSAFEYIKTTAAGKDLTYQKESLQALVAEVLKEKPDGLIVTGDVTLNGELVSGEKFAEILEPIRQAKIKVFVIPGNHDIHDGWARKFTGDTQEKTAQISAADFKEIFSDYGYSQSISQDEKSLSYLISINDKYNFIFLDTNIYTLEPSTRNPTTAGRIDEQTKKWIEEQLRFGTENGKQTLVFMHHNLFSHNELVNKGYVLNNAAEMRTLFSEYEIPVSFSGHIHAQDILTDAETGITEIVTASYAITPHPLGVITLNDQKLTYAREAINVSQWAKGNQLTNEDLLNHDRYLEEIFLKESRSLGYRYLLEAGYTKESELDTAAELVGELNRRFFTGEDFISDGEVEEIRQSEAYQIISEESSELKEYLDSIIQDRNENDTLFEKSLK
;
A
#
# COMPACT_ATOMS: atom_id res chain seq x y z
N MET A 1 33.29 49.31 59.43
CA MET A 1 32.75 48.72 58.18
C MET A 1 33.84 47.91 57.52
N LYS A 2 33.76 46.58 57.64
CA LYS A 2 34.59 45.55 56.97
C LYS A 2 33.93 45.27 55.60
N LYS A 3 34.57 44.98 54.48
CA LYS A 3 35.96 44.67 54.11
C LYS A 3 36.08 44.86 52.58
N LYS A 4 37.11 45.59 52.17
CA LYS A 4 38.10 45.34 51.10
C LYS A 4 37.73 44.37 49.95
N PHE A 5 37.88 44.87 48.72
CA PHE A 5 38.40 44.11 47.57
C PHE A 5 39.36 45.00 46.77
N VAL A 6 40.60 44.54 46.62
CA VAL A 6 41.55 45.00 45.61
C VAL A 6 42.39 43.77 45.24
N VAL A 7 42.48 43.46 43.95
CA VAL A 7 43.72 43.45 43.14
C VAL A 7 43.44 42.75 41.80
N PHE A 8 44.11 43.29 40.79
CA PHE A 8 43.92 43.25 39.36
C PHE A 8 44.76 42.14 38.67
N PHE A 9 44.22 41.64 37.56
CA PHE A 9 44.76 40.99 36.35
C PHE A 9 46.20 40.46 36.23
N GLY A 10 46.28 39.29 35.60
CA GLY A 10 47.40 38.81 34.78
C GLY A 10 47.16 37.38 34.28
N VAL A 11 46.67 37.21 33.04
CA VAL A 11 46.41 35.89 32.42
C VAL A 11 47.43 35.66 31.30
N LEU A 12 48.25 34.61 31.43
CA LEU A 12 49.03 34.03 30.34
C LEU A 12 49.13 32.50 30.52
N SER A 13 48.58 31.78 29.54
CA SER A 13 48.99 30.51 28.94
C SER A 13 49.69 29.44 29.81
N SER A 14 49.02 28.31 30.01
CA SER A 14 49.67 27.02 30.24
C SER A 14 48.91 25.88 29.55
N LEU A 15 49.66 25.14 28.72
CA LEU A 15 49.27 23.88 28.08
C LEU A 15 48.82 22.86 29.13
N VAL A 16 47.70 22.18 28.87
CA VAL A 16 47.36 20.91 29.52
C VAL A 16 47.24 19.87 28.41
N VAL A 17 48.19 18.93 28.43
CA VAL A 17 48.18 17.70 27.63
C VAL A 17 47.14 16.76 28.24
N PHE A 18 46.06 16.50 27.51
CA PHE A 18 45.13 15.40 27.84
C PHE A 18 45.55 14.15 27.10
N VAL A 19 46.00 13.15 27.86
CA VAL A 19 46.26 11.79 27.36
C VAL A 19 44.90 11.11 27.14
N PHE A 20 44.56 10.85 25.89
CA PHE A 20 43.43 10.00 25.51
C PHE A 20 43.80 8.53 25.80
N PHE A 21 43.13 7.91 26.76
CA PHE A 21 43.04 6.45 26.81
C PHE A 21 42.02 6.01 25.78
N TYR A 22 42.50 5.41 24.69
CA TYR A 22 41.68 4.71 23.71
C TYR A 22 41.25 3.38 24.33
N THR A 23 40.11 3.35 25.01
CA THR A 23 39.39 2.09 25.25
C THR A 23 38.54 1.84 24.02
N GLU A 24 38.94 0.88 23.20
CA GLU A 24 38.05 0.26 22.22
C GLU A 24 36.82 -0.27 22.95
N SER A 25 35.72 0.48 22.86
CA SER A 25 34.41 -0.07 23.07
C SER A 25 34.11 -0.98 21.88
N LYS A 26 34.45 -2.26 21.99
CA LYS A 26 33.74 -3.31 21.25
C LYS A 26 32.27 -3.21 21.64
N LYS A 27 31.50 -2.39 20.91
CA LYS A 27 30.05 -2.57 20.83
C LYS A 27 29.86 -3.96 20.26
N GLY A 28 29.38 -4.87 21.09
CA GLY A 28 29.01 -6.20 20.65
C GLY A 28 27.97 -6.04 19.54
N GLN A 29 28.35 -6.41 18.32
CA GLN A 29 27.40 -6.98 17.39
C GLN A 29 26.83 -8.21 18.09
N SER A 30 25.59 -8.15 18.55
CA SER A 30 24.86 -9.38 18.79
C SER A 30 24.63 -10.00 17.43
N THR A 31 25.49 -10.93 17.05
CA THR A 31 25.17 -11.90 16.01
C THR A 31 23.91 -12.62 16.48
N GLN A 32 22.75 -12.24 15.95
CA GLN A 32 21.57 -13.08 16.03
C GLN A 32 21.90 -14.33 15.20
N ASN A 33 22.37 -15.38 15.87
CA ASN A 33 22.47 -16.69 15.23
C ASN A 33 21.03 -17.17 15.07
N ILE A 34 20.56 -17.25 13.82
CA ILE A 34 19.30 -17.93 13.49
C ILE A 34 19.55 -19.41 13.74
N ASP A 35 18.93 -20.00 14.77
CA ASP A 35 18.89 -21.46 14.85
C ASP A 35 17.98 -21.96 13.73
N ALA A 36 18.22 -23.14 13.16
CA ALA A 36 17.39 -23.69 12.07
C ALA A 36 15.90 -23.86 12.48
N SER A 37 15.60 -23.73 13.78
CA SER A 37 14.26 -23.63 14.37
C SER A 37 13.54 -22.29 14.20
N ASP A 38 14.21 -21.23 13.75
CA ASP A 38 13.69 -19.85 13.82
C ASP A 38 13.11 -19.34 12.47
N VAL A 39 13.01 -20.20 11.45
CA VAL A 39 12.31 -19.89 10.20
C VAL A 39 10.83 -20.23 10.29
N LEU A 40 9.98 -19.45 9.63
CA LEU A 40 8.53 -19.58 9.72
C LEU A 40 7.98 -20.83 9.02
N PHE A 41 8.59 -21.21 7.89
CA PHE A 41 8.20 -22.34 7.06
C PHE A 41 9.40 -23.27 6.82
N GLN A 42 9.14 -24.57 6.90
CA GLN A 42 10.12 -25.64 6.65
C GLN A 42 9.80 -26.28 5.28
N LYS A 43 9.70 -25.45 4.25
CA LYS A 43 9.44 -25.85 2.86
C LYS A 43 9.93 -24.78 1.87
N GLU A 44 10.12 -25.23 0.62
CA GLU A 44 10.64 -24.42 -0.49
C GLU A 44 9.50 -23.75 -1.27
N ASP A 45 8.53 -24.54 -1.71
CA ASP A 45 7.37 -24.05 -2.47
C ASP A 45 6.34 -23.39 -1.53
N MET A 46 6.09 -22.11 -1.77
CA MET A 46 5.18 -21.29 -0.98
C MET A 46 4.27 -20.44 -1.87
N GLU A 47 3.07 -20.19 -1.38
CA GLU A 47 2.12 -19.28 -2.01
C GLU A 47 1.64 -18.24 -1.00
N PHE A 48 1.73 -16.97 -1.36
CA PHE A 48 1.22 -15.86 -0.57
C PHE A 48 0.21 -15.08 -1.39
N TRP A 49 -0.88 -14.70 -0.75
CA TRP A 49 -1.85 -13.79 -1.34
C TRP A 49 -1.62 -12.39 -0.81
N LEU A 50 -1.80 -11.38 -1.64
CA LEU A 50 -1.57 -9.99 -1.30
C LEU A 50 -2.80 -9.17 -1.67
N ILE A 51 -3.31 -8.42 -0.69
CA ILE A 51 -4.26 -7.33 -0.91
C ILE A 51 -3.65 -6.03 -0.38
N THR A 52 -4.18 -4.92 -0.85
CA THR A 52 -3.79 -3.59 -0.37
C THR A 52 -4.99 -2.66 -0.41
N ASP A 53 -4.96 -1.60 0.38
CA ASP A 53 -5.95 -0.53 0.33
C ASP A 53 -7.41 -1.05 0.43
N PRO A 54 -7.77 -1.96 1.36
CA PRO A 54 -9.16 -2.37 1.55
C PRO A 54 -10.05 -1.22 2.06
N HIS A 55 -9.47 -0.18 2.67
CA HIS A 55 -10.16 1.02 3.15
C HIS A 55 -11.43 0.73 3.95
N TYR A 56 -11.34 -0.23 4.87
CA TYR A 56 -12.51 -0.73 5.56
C TYR A 56 -13.11 0.30 6.52
N ILE A 57 -14.43 0.50 6.43
CA ILE A 57 -15.24 1.18 7.44
C ILE A 57 -16.29 0.23 8.02
N ASP A 58 -16.29 0.07 9.34
CA ASP A 58 -17.26 -0.81 10.00
C ASP A 58 -18.68 -0.23 9.99
N GLU A 59 -19.68 -1.10 9.81
CA GLU A 59 -21.10 -0.75 9.71
C GLU A 59 -21.66 -0.03 10.94
N THR A 60 -21.00 -0.12 12.11
CA THR A 60 -21.41 0.64 13.30
C THR A 60 -21.06 2.13 13.24
N LEU A 61 -20.24 2.53 12.25
CA LEU A 61 -19.78 3.90 12.03
C LEU A 61 -20.61 4.65 10.99
N TYR A 62 -21.64 4.05 10.40
CA TYR A 62 -22.52 4.76 9.47
C TYR A 62 -23.97 4.30 9.56
N ASP A 63 -24.87 5.13 9.04
CA ASP A 63 -26.23 4.78 8.68
C ASP A 63 -26.48 5.14 7.21
N ASP A 64 -27.67 4.84 6.69
CA ASP A 64 -28.08 5.19 5.31
C ASP A 64 -28.41 6.69 5.14
N GLY A 65 -27.85 7.55 5.99
CA GLY A 65 -28.06 8.99 5.99
C GLY A 65 -27.28 9.71 4.88
N SER A 66 -27.67 10.97 4.60
CA SER A 66 -27.05 11.77 3.54
C SER A 66 -25.56 12.05 3.75
N ALA A 67 -25.07 12.01 5.00
CA ALA A 67 -23.65 12.16 5.28
C ALA A 67 -22.83 10.97 4.74
N PHE A 68 -23.36 9.74 4.85
CA PHE A 68 -22.70 8.56 4.32
C PHE A 68 -22.85 8.46 2.79
N GLU A 69 -24.03 8.83 2.26
CA GLU A 69 -24.18 8.97 0.81
C GLU A 69 -23.18 9.96 0.21
N TYR A 70 -22.91 11.08 0.89
CA TYR A 70 -21.93 12.05 0.44
C TYR A 70 -20.51 11.48 0.40
N ILE A 71 -20.04 10.79 1.45
CA ILE A 71 -18.67 10.25 1.45
C ILE A 71 -18.48 9.21 0.34
N LYS A 72 -19.50 8.39 0.03
CA LYS A 72 -19.47 7.45 -1.10
C LYS A 72 -19.17 8.13 -2.44
N THR A 73 -19.74 9.32 -2.68
CA THR A 73 -19.47 10.11 -3.90
C THR A 73 -18.10 10.76 -3.95
N THR A 74 -17.33 10.69 -2.87
CA THR A 74 -15.97 11.23 -2.78
C THR A 74 -14.91 10.15 -2.62
N ALA A 75 -15.32 8.87 -2.66
CA ALA A 75 -14.47 7.72 -2.38
C ALA A 75 -13.69 7.22 -3.60
N ALA A 76 -13.63 7.98 -4.69
CA ALA A 76 -12.84 7.67 -5.89
C ALA A 76 -13.07 6.24 -6.45
N GLY A 77 -14.34 5.82 -6.52
CA GLY A 77 -14.73 4.53 -7.09
C GLY A 77 -14.61 3.33 -6.14
N LYS A 78 -14.26 3.56 -4.86
CA LYS A 78 -14.22 2.52 -3.83
C LYS A 78 -15.63 2.08 -3.41
N ASP A 79 -15.81 0.80 -3.17
CA ASP A 79 -17.00 0.30 -2.47
C ASP A 79 -16.88 0.56 -0.97
N LEU A 80 -17.88 1.23 -0.41
CA LEU A 80 -18.03 1.43 1.04
C LEU A 80 -19.27 0.70 1.59
N THR A 81 -20.06 0.04 0.74
CA THR A 81 -21.35 -0.55 1.14
C THR A 81 -21.20 -2.01 1.56
N TYR A 82 -20.48 -2.81 0.77
CA TYR A 82 -20.41 -4.27 0.94
C TYR A 82 -19.00 -4.77 1.28
N GLN A 83 -18.19 -3.92 1.91
CA GLN A 83 -16.79 -4.23 2.26
C GLN A 83 -16.67 -5.42 3.21
N LYS A 84 -17.60 -5.56 4.16
CA LYS A 84 -17.59 -6.69 5.10
C LYS A 84 -17.84 -8.01 4.37
N GLU A 85 -18.81 -8.04 3.47
CA GLU A 85 -19.14 -9.18 2.64
C GLU A 85 -18.00 -9.54 1.67
N SER A 86 -17.36 -8.55 1.06
CA SER A 86 -16.20 -8.80 0.18
C SER A 86 -15.02 -9.40 0.98
N LEU A 87 -14.69 -8.85 2.15
CA LEU A 87 -13.67 -9.41 3.03
C LEU A 87 -14.04 -10.81 3.56
N GLN A 88 -15.31 -11.09 3.82
CA GLN A 88 -15.77 -12.45 4.16
C GLN A 88 -15.62 -13.42 2.98
N ALA A 89 -15.81 -12.95 1.74
CA ALA A 89 -15.54 -13.72 0.54
C ALA A 89 -14.05 -14.03 0.38
N LEU A 90 -13.17 -13.04 0.63
CA LEU A 90 -11.72 -13.24 0.69
C LEU A 90 -11.34 -14.30 1.73
N VAL A 91 -11.85 -14.17 2.96
CA VAL A 91 -11.58 -15.14 4.04
C VAL A 91 -12.05 -16.55 3.64
N ALA A 92 -13.22 -16.68 3.04
CA ALA A 92 -13.73 -17.97 2.57
C ALA A 92 -12.83 -18.61 1.50
N GLU A 93 -12.36 -17.81 0.54
CA GLU A 93 -11.48 -18.29 -0.53
C GLU A 93 -10.08 -18.66 0.01
N VAL A 94 -9.51 -17.86 0.93
CA VAL A 94 -8.25 -18.19 1.62
C VAL A 94 -8.38 -19.50 2.40
N LEU A 95 -9.49 -19.74 3.10
CA LEU A 95 -9.72 -20.98 3.85
C LEU A 95 -9.90 -22.21 2.93
N LYS A 96 -10.35 -21.98 1.70
CA LYS A 96 -10.54 -23.01 0.67
C LYS A 96 -9.21 -23.38 0.02
N GLU A 97 -8.49 -22.41 -0.51
CA GLU A 97 -7.25 -22.60 -1.28
C GLU A 97 -6.03 -22.82 -0.37
N LYS A 98 -6.06 -22.26 0.84
CA LYS A 98 -5.02 -22.40 1.88
C LYS A 98 -3.63 -21.97 1.41
N PRO A 99 -3.46 -20.70 0.97
CA PRO A 99 -2.13 -20.15 0.80
C PRO A 99 -1.35 -20.20 2.13
N ASP A 100 -0.03 -20.07 2.05
CA ASP A 100 0.83 -20.02 3.24
C ASP A 100 0.64 -18.75 4.05
N GLY A 101 0.29 -17.64 3.39
CA GLY A 101 -0.12 -16.44 4.08
C GLY A 101 -0.90 -15.44 3.23
N LEU A 102 -1.56 -14.53 3.93
CA LEU A 102 -2.18 -13.33 3.40
C LEU A 102 -1.35 -12.10 3.81
N ILE A 103 -1.07 -11.22 2.88
CA ILE A 103 -0.30 -9.98 3.07
C ILE A 103 -1.25 -8.80 2.83
N VAL A 104 -1.19 -7.79 3.71
CA VAL A 104 -1.94 -6.53 3.59
C VAL A 104 -0.96 -5.36 3.66
N THR A 105 -0.76 -4.66 2.53
CA THR A 105 0.25 -3.58 2.40
C THR A 105 -0.30 -2.18 2.65
N GLY A 106 -1.11 -2.02 3.68
CA GLY A 106 -1.58 -0.71 4.16
C GLY A 106 -2.97 -0.30 3.70
N ASP A 107 -3.36 0.87 4.19
CA ASP A 107 -4.69 1.47 4.07
C ASP A 107 -5.80 0.48 4.43
N VAL A 108 -5.59 -0.14 5.60
CA VAL A 108 -6.47 -1.16 6.17
C VAL A 108 -7.87 -0.58 6.42
N THR A 109 -7.91 0.66 6.89
CA THR A 109 -9.13 1.38 7.27
C THR A 109 -9.43 2.53 6.31
N LEU A 110 -10.68 3.00 6.29
CA LEU A 110 -11.06 4.12 5.43
C LEU A 110 -10.31 5.40 5.83
N ASN A 111 -10.35 5.78 7.11
CA ASN A 111 -9.63 6.94 7.64
C ASN A 111 -9.19 6.73 9.10
N GLY A 112 -8.65 5.56 9.44
CA GLY A 112 -7.98 5.34 10.72
C GLY A 112 -8.93 5.18 11.90
N GLU A 113 -10.18 4.80 11.67
CA GLU A 113 -11.14 4.56 12.73
C GLU A 113 -10.77 3.32 13.56
N LEU A 114 -10.62 3.47 14.87
CA LEU A 114 -10.20 2.39 15.77
C LEU A 114 -11.07 1.14 15.65
N VAL A 115 -12.40 1.35 15.63
CA VAL A 115 -13.37 0.26 15.52
C VAL A 115 -13.22 -0.48 14.19
N SER A 116 -12.94 0.22 13.08
CA SER A 116 -12.71 -0.41 11.78
C SER A 116 -11.46 -1.30 11.82
N GLY A 117 -10.37 -0.85 12.43
CA GLY A 117 -9.16 -1.67 12.60
C GLY A 117 -9.40 -2.94 13.41
N GLU A 118 -10.08 -2.83 14.56
CA GLU A 118 -10.45 -3.97 15.40
C GLU A 118 -11.34 -4.97 14.64
N LYS A 119 -12.32 -4.47 13.91
CA LYS A 119 -13.29 -5.28 13.14
C LYS A 119 -12.65 -5.95 11.93
N PHE A 120 -11.71 -5.27 11.26
CA PHE A 120 -10.91 -5.88 10.21
C PHE A 120 -10.11 -7.08 10.74
N ALA A 121 -9.45 -6.94 11.89
CA ALA A 121 -8.75 -8.05 12.53
C ALA A 121 -9.71 -9.20 12.89
N GLU A 122 -10.89 -8.91 13.47
CA GLU A 122 -11.91 -9.93 13.75
C GLU A 122 -12.38 -10.67 12.49
N ILE A 123 -12.56 -9.97 11.36
CA ILE A 123 -12.95 -10.60 10.09
C ILE A 123 -11.88 -11.58 9.61
N LEU A 124 -10.58 -11.25 9.78
CA LEU A 124 -9.46 -12.09 9.35
C LEU A 124 -9.11 -13.22 10.34
N GLU A 125 -9.57 -13.18 11.59
CA GLU A 125 -9.24 -14.17 12.62
C GLU A 125 -9.48 -15.64 12.18
N PRO A 126 -10.52 -16.00 11.40
CA PRO A 126 -10.68 -17.37 10.89
C PRO A 126 -9.48 -17.89 10.08
N ILE A 127 -8.81 -17.03 9.30
CA ILE A 127 -7.60 -17.39 8.54
C ILE A 127 -6.50 -17.84 9.50
N ARG A 128 -6.32 -17.09 10.59
CA ARG A 128 -5.31 -17.36 11.60
C ARG A 128 -5.62 -18.61 12.42
N GLN A 129 -6.90 -18.84 12.75
CA GLN A 129 -7.35 -20.08 13.39
C GLN A 129 -7.10 -21.31 12.52
N ALA A 130 -7.14 -21.15 11.20
CA ALA A 130 -6.73 -22.18 10.23
C ALA A 130 -5.21 -22.34 10.09
N LYS A 131 -4.42 -21.56 10.85
CA LYS A 131 -2.94 -21.54 10.88
C LYS A 131 -2.29 -21.02 9.59
N ILE A 132 -3.07 -20.35 8.74
CA ILE A 132 -2.54 -19.57 7.62
C ILE A 132 -1.97 -18.27 8.19
N LYS A 133 -0.81 -17.84 7.70
CA LYS A 133 -0.15 -16.64 8.21
C LYS A 133 -0.85 -15.39 7.69
N VAL A 134 -0.79 -14.31 8.47
CA VAL A 134 -1.26 -13.01 8.02
C VAL A 134 -0.21 -11.98 8.39
N PHE A 135 0.11 -11.07 7.47
CA PHE A 135 1.11 -10.02 7.64
C PHE A 135 0.49 -8.68 7.27
N VAL A 136 0.53 -7.71 8.17
CA VAL A 136 -0.13 -6.41 8.00
C VAL A 136 0.84 -5.28 8.32
N ILE A 137 0.89 -4.28 7.44
CA ILE A 137 1.51 -2.97 7.70
C ILE A 137 0.46 -1.86 7.51
N PRO A 138 0.66 -0.68 8.12
CA PRO A 138 -0.24 0.46 7.93
C PRO A 138 0.00 1.15 6.59
N GLY A 139 -1.02 1.85 6.10
CA GLY A 139 -0.91 2.89 5.07
C GLY A 139 -1.13 4.29 5.64
N ASN A 140 -1.22 5.29 4.77
CA ASN A 140 -1.27 6.68 5.20
C ASN A 140 -2.61 7.07 5.85
N HIS A 141 -3.65 6.26 5.68
CA HIS A 141 -4.96 6.46 6.29
C HIS A 141 -5.14 5.80 7.66
N ASP A 142 -4.20 4.94 8.09
CA ASP A 142 -4.46 4.10 9.28
C ASP A 142 -4.14 4.79 10.61
N ILE A 143 -3.01 5.50 10.71
CA ILE A 143 -2.49 5.96 12.01
C ILE A 143 -2.78 7.45 12.25
N HIS A 144 -3.48 7.75 13.35
CA HIS A 144 -3.83 9.09 13.79
C HIS A 144 -4.41 9.97 12.67
N ASP A 145 -5.27 9.39 11.83
CA ASP A 145 -5.90 10.11 10.74
C ASP A 145 -6.98 11.07 11.26
N GLY A 146 -6.82 12.37 10.99
CA GLY A 146 -7.77 13.40 11.40
C GLY A 146 -9.11 13.33 10.67
N TRP A 147 -9.25 12.48 9.66
CA TRP A 147 -10.50 12.18 8.95
C TRP A 147 -11.32 11.05 9.55
N ALA A 148 -10.89 10.39 10.63
CA ALA A 148 -11.70 9.37 11.32
C ALA A 148 -13.10 9.91 11.69
N ARG A 149 -14.15 9.40 11.04
CA ARG A 149 -15.54 9.85 11.26
C ARG A 149 -16.52 8.71 11.45
N LYS A 150 -17.58 9.03 12.20
CA LYS A 150 -18.87 8.34 12.18
C LYS A 150 -19.86 9.19 11.39
N PHE A 151 -20.66 8.56 10.54
CA PHE A 151 -21.69 9.19 9.72
C PHE A 151 -23.05 8.89 10.33
N THR A 152 -23.87 9.89 10.64
CA THR A 152 -25.21 9.69 11.22
C THR A 152 -26.16 10.76 10.72
N GLY A 153 -27.19 10.34 9.99
CA GLY A 153 -28.12 11.24 9.30
C GLY A 153 -27.38 12.18 8.35
N ASP A 154 -27.42 13.47 8.62
CA ASP A 154 -26.77 14.53 7.84
C ASP A 154 -25.45 15.03 8.45
N THR A 155 -24.92 14.35 9.47
CA THR A 155 -23.73 14.78 10.21
C THR A 155 -22.56 13.80 10.13
N GLN A 156 -21.35 14.37 10.26
CA GLN A 156 -20.10 13.61 10.45
C GLN A 156 -19.53 13.93 11.83
N GLU A 157 -19.46 12.92 12.70
CA GLU A 157 -18.95 13.03 14.06
C GLU A 157 -17.54 12.45 14.14
N LYS A 158 -16.66 13.02 14.97
CA LYS A 158 -15.33 12.44 15.20
C LYS A 158 -15.47 11.11 15.94
N THR A 159 -14.68 10.12 15.53
CA THR A 159 -14.52 8.86 16.26
C THR A 159 -13.07 8.67 16.72
N ALA A 160 -12.81 7.63 17.50
CA ALA A 160 -11.48 7.30 17.97
C ALA A 160 -10.56 6.93 16.79
N GLN A 161 -9.32 7.39 16.84
CA GLN A 161 -8.28 7.11 15.86
C GLN A 161 -7.39 5.97 16.35
N ILE A 162 -6.87 5.17 15.43
CA ILE A 162 -5.83 4.18 15.72
C ILE A 162 -4.50 4.91 15.96
N SER A 163 -3.86 4.68 17.12
CA SER A 163 -2.45 5.04 17.32
C SER A 163 -1.51 3.96 16.81
N ALA A 164 -0.22 4.26 16.65
CA ALA A 164 0.76 3.23 16.29
C ALA A 164 0.81 2.08 17.32
N ALA A 165 0.56 2.37 18.61
CA ALA A 165 0.47 1.34 19.64
C ALA A 165 -0.78 0.47 19.47
N ASP A 166 -1.94 1.09 19.20
CA ASP A 166 -3.19 0.37 18.96
C ASP A 166 -3.05 -0.53 17.72
N PHE A 167 -2.47 -0.03 16.62
CA PHE A 167 -2.26 -0.82 15.40
C PHE A 167 -1.42 -2.07 15.70
N LYS A 168 -0.33 -1.91 16.44
CA LYS A 168 0.55 -3.02 16.83
C LYS A 168 -0.14 -4.01 17.78
N GLU A 169 -1.06 -3.54 18.63
CA GLU A 169 -1.85 -4.39 19.52
C GLU A 169 -2.91 -5.18 18.74
N ILE A 170 -3.71 -4.48 17.93
CA ILE A 170 -4.75 -5.07 17.05
C ILE A 170 -4.14 -6.13 16.13
N PHE A 171 -3.03 -5.79 15.48
CA PHE A 171 -2.37 -6.64 14.50
C PHE A 171 -1.21 -7.45 15.09
N SER A 172 -1.11 -7.59 16.42
CA SER A 172 0.02 -8.24 17.07
C SER A 172 0.33 -9.63 16.51
N ASP A 173 -0.71 -10.44 16.27
CA ASP A 173 -0.59 -11.79 15.72
C ASP A 173 -0.59 -11.86 14.17
N TYR A 174 -0.57 -10.70 13.52
CA TYR A 174 -0.61 -10.51 12.06
C TYR A 174 0.76 -10.01 11.56
N GLY A 175 1.83 -10.67 12.03
CA GLY A 175 3.21 -10.45 11.61
C GLY A 175 4.14 -10.06 12.76
N TYR A 176 3.73 -9.12 13.62
CA TYR A 176 4.62 -8.61 14.69
C TYR A 176 5.07 -9.70 15.67
N SER A 177 4.19 -10.56 16.18
CA SER A 177 4.57 -11.64 17.12
C SER A 177 5.43 -12.73 16.48
N GLN A 178 5.46 -12.79 15.15
CA GLN A 178 6.21 -13.76 14.34
C GLN A 178 7.54 -13.20 13.83
N SER A 179 7.78 -11.89 13.99
CA SER A 179 8.97 -11.22 13.51
C SER A 179 10.22 -11.58 14.32
N ILE A 180 11.35 -11.68 13.64
CA ILE A 180 12.66 -11.87 14.28
C ILE A 180 13.35 -10.53 14.61
N SER A 181 12.85 -9.44 14.04
CA SER A 181 13.32 -8.08 14.28
C SER A 181 12.20 -7.09 14.00
N GLN A 182 12.12 -6.03 14.82
CA GLN A 182 11.17 -4.94 14.66
C GLN A 182 11.94 -3.62 14.82
N ASP A 183 11.59 -2.63 14.00
CA ASP A 183 12.13 -1.29 14.17
C ASP A 183 11.56 -0.63 15.43
N GLU A 184 12.37 0.16 16.12
CA GLU A 184 11.95 0.86 17.34
C GLU A 184 11.23 2.19 17.05
N LYS A 185 11.31 2.69 15.81
CA LYS A 185 10.81 4.01 15.40
C LYS A 185 9.61 3.99 14.48
N SER A 186 9.30 2.84 13.91
CA SER A 186 8.20 2.64 12.98
C SER A 186 7.48 1.32 13.28
N LEU A 187 6.41 1.05 12.55
CA LEU A 187 5.70 -0.22 12.56
C LEU A 187 6.34 -1.26 11.61
N SER A 188 7.62 -1.09 11.24
CA SER A 188 8.36 -2.00 10.37
C SER A 188 8.85 -3.26 11.10
N TYR A 189 8.89 -4.40 10.40
CA TYR A 189 9.36 -5.66 10.95
C TYR A 189 9.92 -6.63 9.88
N LEU A 190 10.74 -7.57 10.32
CA LEU A 190 11.37 -8.61 9.48
C LEU A 190 10.86 -9.99 9.88
N ILE A 191 10.45 -10.78 8.89
CA ILE A 191 10.10 -12.20 9.03
C ILE A 191 11.14 -13.04 8.31
N SER A 192 11.71 -14.02 9.00
CA SER A 192 12.51 -15.07 8.37
C SER A 192 11.57 -16.16 7.85
N ILE A 193 11.30 -16.15 6.54
CA ILE A 193 10.25 -16.97 5.91
C ILE A 193 10.64 -18.43 5.87
N ASN A 194 11.74 -18.75 5.19
CA ASN A 194 12.35 -20.08 5.19
C ASN A 194 13.88 -19.92 5.22
N ASP A 195 14.63 -20.95 4.86
CA ASP A 195 16.09 -20.91 4.76
C ASP A 195 16.62 -20.08 3.59
N LYS A 196 15.77 -19.73 2.61
CA LYS A 196 16.11 -18.93 1.41
C LYS A 196 15.64 -17.49 1.48
N TYR A 197 14.50 -17.22 2.12
CA TYR A 197 13.82 -15.94 2.02
C TYR A 197 13.64 -15.26 3.36
N ASN A 198 13.85 -13.94 3.35
CA ASN A 198 13.35 -13.01 4.35
C ASN A 198 12.32 -12.10 3.70
N PHE A 199 11.25 -11.76 4.43
CA PHE A 199 10.36 -10.66 4.05
C PHE A 199 10.54 -9.51 5.02
N ILE A 200 10.75 -8.32 4.48
CA ILE A 200 10.78 -7.09 5.26
C ILE A 200 9.53 -6.27 4.95
N PHE A 201 8.81 -5.92 6.01
CA PHE A 201 7.57 -5.17 5.96
C PHE A 201 7.86 -3.76 6.51
N LEU A 202 7.66 -2.74 5.67
CA LEU A 202 8.09 -1.37 5.96
C LEU A 202 6.88 -0.45 6.19
N ASP A 203 6.84 0.13 7.38
CA ASP A 203 6.01 1.30 7.65
C ASP A 203 6.69 2.53 7.04
N THR A 204 6.05 3.06 6.00
CA THR A 204 6.53 4.18 5.17
C THR A 204 5.82 5.48 5.47
N ASN A 205 4.90 5.48 6.43
CA ASN A 205 3.90 6.53 6.58
C ASN A 205 4.42 7.70 7.42
N ILE A 206 3.84 8.89 7.20
CA ILE A 206 4.15 10.10 7.98
C ILE A 206 2.92 10.48 8.80
N TYR A 207 2.88 10.04 10.05
CA TYR A 207 1.80 10.33 10.99
C TYR A 207 2.29 11.03 12.25
N THR A 208 1.36 11.66 12.97
CA THR A 208 1.64 12.35 14.23
C THR A 208 1.75 11.36 15.40
N LEU A 209 2.47 11.73 16.46
CA LEU A 209 2.53 10.91 17.68
C LEU A 209 1.26 10.99 18.53
N GLU A 210 0.45 12.03 18.33
CA GLU A 210 -0.81 12.26 19.03
C GLU A 210 -1.95 12.30 18.00
N PRO A 211 -3.22 12.06 18.41
CA PRO A 211 -4.37 12.15 17.53
C PRO A 211 -4.42 13.44 16.73
N SER A 212 -4.63 13.33 15.41
CA SER A 212 -4.62 14.47 14.49
C SER A 212 -6.00 15.08 14.34
N THR A 213 -6.06 16.36 14.01
CA THR A 213 -7.26 17.01 13.47
C THR A 213 -7.08 17.45 12.02
N ARG A 214 -5.94 17.11 11.42
CA ARG A 214 -5.56 17.46 10.05
C ARG A 214 -5.75 16.23 9.16
N ASN A 215 -5.88 16.50 7.86
CA ASN A 215 -5.83 15.48 6.82
C ASN A 215 -4.58 14.59 7.00
N PRO A 216 -4.66 13.30 6.63
CA PRO A 216 -3.52 12.42 6.66
C PRO A 216 -2.44 12.92 5.69
N THR A 217 -1.18 12.62 6.00
CA THR A 217 -0.09 12.93 5.07
C THR A 217 -0.06 11.87 3.99
N THR A 218 -0.48 12.21 2.78
CA THR A 218 -0.44 11.28 1.64
C THR A 218 0.98 10.79 1.32
N ALA A 219 2.00 11.62 1.56
CA ALA A 219 3.38 11.30 1.22
C ALA A 219 4.07 10.41 2.25
N GLY A 220 4.89 9.48 1.76
CA GLY A 220 5.69 8.58 2.58
C GLY A 220 7.15 8.96 2.67
N ARG A 221 7.83 8.48 3.72
CA ARG A 221 9.28 8.60 3.89
C ARG A 221 9.77 7.55 4.88
N ILE A 222 10.94 6.96 4.60
CA ILE A 222 11.70 6.20 5.60
C ILE A 222 12.65 7.15 6.34
N ASP A 223 12.59 7.19 7.67
CA ASP A 223 13.50 8.02 8.47
C ASP A 223 14.92 7.43 8.55
N GLU A 224 15.90 8.23 8.99
CA GLU A 224 17.31 7.79 9.05
C GLU A 224 17.60 6.67 10.06
N GLN A 225 16.77 6.51 11.10
CA GLN A 225 16.92 5.43 12.09
C GLN A 225 16.35 4.13 11.51
N THR A 226 15.13 4.19 10.95
CA THR A 226 14.51 3.07 10.25
C THR A 226 15.36 2.64 9.05
N LYS A 227 15.94 3.56 8.27
CA LYS A 227 16.87 3.23 7.18
C LYS A 227 18.07 2.43 7.65
N LYS A 228 18.67 2.79 8.80
CA LYS A 228 19.78 2.02 9.39
C LYS A 228 19.33 0.63 9.84
N TRP A 229 18.15 0.54 10.44
CA TRP A 229 17.56 -0.74 10.81
C TRP A 229 17.32 -1.62 9.57
N ILE A 230 16.80 -1.05 8.48
CA ILE A 230 16.64 -1.74 7.19
C ILE A 230 18.00 -2.27 6.71
N GLU A 231 19.02 -1.42 6.65
CA GLU A 231 20.36 -1.82 6.22
C GLU A 231 20.92 -2.97 7.09
N GLU A 232 20.68 -2.95 8.40
CA GLU A 232 21.02 -4.05 9.30
C GLU A 232 20.29 -5.34 8.96
N GLN A 233 19.00 -5.27 8.65
CA GLN A 233 18.19 -6.45 8.27
C GLN A 233 18.60 -7.02 6.92
N LEU A 234 18.89 -6.15 5.93
CA LEU A 234 19.33 -6.57 4.61
C LEU A 234 20.69 -7.26 4.67
N ARG A 235 21.65 -6.66 5.39
CA ARG A 235 22.96 -7.28 5.66
C ARG A 235 22.82 -8.62 6.36
N PHE A 236 21.96 -8.71 7.36
CA PHE A 236 21.66 -9.97 8.04
C PHE A 236 21.14 -11.03 7.06
N GLY A 237 20.25 -10.68 6.15
CA GLY A 237 19.78 -11.58 5.08
C GLY A 237 20.93 -12.07 4.20
N THR A 238 21.73 -11.14 3.67
CA THR A 238 22.88 -11.46 2.80
C THR A 238 23.92 -12.33 3.50
N GLU A 239 24.27 -12.03 4.75
CA GLU A 239 25.25 -12.80 5.54
C GLU A 239 24.77 -14.24 5.82
N ASN A 240 23.45 -14.46 5.85
CA ASN A 240 22.84 -15.78 6.01
C ASN A 240 22.46 -16.44 4.67
N GLY A 241 22.87 -15.85 3.53
CA GLY A 241 22.60 -16.41 2.20
C GLY A 241 21.12 -16.38 1.81
N LYS A 242 20.34 -15.44 2.37
CA LYS A 242 18.92 -15.29 2.09
C LYS A 242 18.66 -14.10 1.17
N GLN A 243 17.71 -14.27 0.26
CA GLN A 243 17.18 -13.17 -0.54
C GLN A 243 16.04 -12.48 0.22
N THR A 244 16.02 -11.14 0.19
CA THR A 244 14.99 -10.36 0.89
C THR A 244 13.99 -9.80 -0.11
N LEU A 245 12.69 -9.99 0.16
CA LEU A 245 11.60 -9.30 -0.55
C LEU A 245 11.06 -8.17 0.33
N VAL A 246 10.71 -7.05 -0.30
CA VAL A 246 10.25 -5.84 0.39
C VAL A 246 8.74 -5.68 0.19
N PHE A 247 8.02 -5.37 1.27
CA PHE A 247 6.60 -5.05 1.27
C PHE A 247 6.41 -3.69 1.94
N MET A 248 5.76 -2.75 1.28
CA MET A 248 5.54 -1.40 1.79
C MET A 248 4.28 -0.78 1.20
N HIS A 249 3.75 0.28 1.80
CA HIS A 249 2.54 0.92 1.28
C HIS A 249 2.84 1.85 0.08
N HIS A 250 3.75 2.82 0.27
CA HIS A 250 4.15 3.79 -0.75
C HIS A 250 5.04 3.18 -1.83
N ASN A 251 5.04 3.75 -3.04
CA ASN A 251 5.83 3.19 -4.14
C ASN A 251 7.31 3.56 -4.08
N LEU A 252 8.15 2.66 -4.59
CA LEU A 252 9.58 2.87 -4.81
C LEU A 252 9.81 3.64 -6.11
N PHE A 253 9.04 3.38 -7.16
CA PHE A 253 9.13 3.93 -8.50
C PHE A 253 7.87 4.71 -8.89
N SER A 254 7.98 5.48 -9.96
CA SER A 254 6.86 6.26 -10.50
C SER A 254 6.12 5.39 -11.51
N HIS A 255 4.93 4.92 -11.15
CA HIS A 255 4.06 4.11 -12.02
C HIS A 255 3.13 4.97 -12.90
N ASN A 256 3.15 6.29 -12.73
CA ASN A 256 2.53 7.22 -13.66
C ASN A 256 3.32 8.55 -13.68
N GLU A 257 3.55 9.11 -14.86
CA GLU A 257 4.38 10.31 -15.01
C GLU A 257 3.73 11.58 -14.41
N LEU A 258 2.40 11.61 -14.32
CA LEU A 258 1.63 12.75 -13.81
C LEU A 258 1.20 12.56 -12.35
N VAL A 259 0.87 11.33 -11.96
CA VAL A 259 0.32 10.97 -10.64
C VAL A 259 1.37 10.20 -9.82
N ASN A 260 2.43 10.90 -9.41
CA ASN A 260 3.50 10.30 -8.58
C ASN A 260 3.79 11.08 -7.30
N LYS A 261 3.46 12.38 -7.25
CA LYS A 261 3.80 13.23 -6.12
C LYS A 261 2.95 12.87 -4.90
N GLY A 262 3.62 12.44 -3.83
CA GLY A 262 2.97 11.94 -2.62
C GLY A 262 2.69 10.44 -2.68
N TYR A 263 2.82 9.79 -3.83
CA TYR A 263 2.66 8.34 -3.96
C TYR A 263 3.99 7.62 -3.87
N VAL A 264 5.01 8.16 -4.54
CA VAL A 264 6.39 7.70 -4.44
C VAL A 264 7.02 8.22 -3.15
N LEU A 265 7.80 7.37 -2.48
CA LEU A 265 8.56 7.77 -1.29
C LEU A 265 9.36 9.05 -1.51
N ASN A 266 9.30 9.98 -0.56
CA ASN A 266 10.04 11.24 -0.62
C ASN A 266 11.56 11.05 -0.73
N ASN A 267 12.08 9.94 -0.19
CA ASN A 267 13.48 9.54 -0.30
C ASN A 267 13.66 8.22 -1.10
N ALA A 268 12.79 7.97 -2.08
CA ALA A 268 12.85 6.79 -2.94
C ALA A 268 14.25 6.55 -3.54
N ALA A 269 14.93 7.59 -4.01
CA ALA A 269 16.28 7.46 -4.59
C ALA A 269 17.29 6.84 -3.61
N GLU A 270 17.22 7.23 -2.33
CA GLU A 270 18.10 6.66 -1.31
C GLU A 270 17.77 5.19 -1.01
N MET A 271 16.48 4.85 -1.02
CA MET A 271 16.02 3.47 -0.82
C MET A 271 16.35 2.59 -2.01
N ARG A 272 16.23 3.08 -3.26
CA ARG A 272 16.65 2.38 -4.48
C ARG A 272 18.15 2.07 -4.46
N THR A 273 18.98 3.04 -4.06
CA THR A 273 20.43 2.79 -3.90
C THR A 273 20.68 1.69 -2.88
N LEU A 274 20.07 1.78 -1.69
CA LEU A 274 20.21 0.77 -0.65
C LEU A 274 19.74 -0.62 -1.13
N PHE A 275 18.56 -0.70 -1.74
CA PHE A 275 18.00 -1.96 -2.23
C PHE A 275 18.82 -2.56 -3.37
N SER A 276 19.41 -1.73 -4.23
CA SER A 276 20.32 -2.20 -5.28
C SER A 276 21.62 -2.74 -4.70
N GLU A 277 22.19 -2.11 -3.66
CA GLU A 277 23.41 -2.59 -2.98
C GLU A 277 23.25 -3.98 -2.37
N TYR A 278 22.04 -4.30 -1.88
CA TYR A 278 21.69 -5.61 -1.31
C TYR A 278 20.94 -6.54 -2.28
N GLU A 279 20.93 -6.21 -3.57
CA GLU A 279 20.34 -7.02 -4.65
C GLU A 279 18.88 -7.44 -4.41
N ILE A 280 18.06 -6.52 -3.89
CA ILE A 280 16.61 -6.76 -3.73
C ILE A 280 15.99 -7.03 -5.11
N PRO A 281 15.34 -8.19 -5.32
CA PRO A 281 14.80 -8.52 -6.63
C PRO A 281 13.46 -7.86 -6.88
N VAL A 282 12.58 -7.82 -5.88
CA VAL A 282 11.19 -7.41 -5.98
C VAL A 282 10.76 -6.65 -4.74
N SER A 283 10.04 -5.55 -4.95
CA SER A 283 9.29 -4.81 -3.95
C SER A 283 7.80 -4.88 -4.27
N PHE A 284 6.95 -5.02 -3.26
CA PHE A 284 5.50 -5.02 -3.38
C PHE A 284 4.93 -3.77 -2.71
N SER A 285 4.03 -3.06 -3.39
CA SER A 285 3.38 -1.88 -2.86
C SER A 285 1.92 -1.70 -3.29
N GLY A 286 1.29 -0.61 -2.81
CA GLY A 286 -0.10 -0.25 -3.07
C GLY A 286 -0.24 1.26 -3.29
N HIS A 287 -1.15 1.90 -2.54
CA HIS A 287 -1.32 3.37 -2.41
C HIS A 287 -1.87 4.10 -3.64
N ILE A 288 -1.34 3.85 -4.84
CA ILE A 288 -1.89 4.45 -6.09
C ILE A 288 -3.20 3.79 -6.54
N HIS A 289 -3.57 2.67 -5.92
CA HIS A 289 -4.73 1.84 -6.21
C HIS A 289 -4.78 1.21 -7.61
N ALA A 290 -3.84 1.51 -8.51
CA ALA A 290 -3.74 0.93 -9.83
C ALA A 290 -2.83 -0.30 -9.82
N GLN A 291 -3.18 -1.30 -10.63
CA GLN A 291 -2.37 -2.49 -10.84
C GLN A 291 -1.30 -2.14 -11.85
N ASP A 292 -0.03 -2.21 -11.44
CA ASP A 292 1.10 -1.88 -12.32
C ASP A 292 2.35 -2.68 -11.92
N ILE A 293 3.11 -3.12 -12.91
CA ILE A 293 4.40 -3.79 -12.69
C ILE A 293 5.48 -3.04 -13.45
N LEU A 294 6.49 -2.61 -12.72
CA LEU A 294 7.63 -1.89 -13.28
C LEU A 294 8.94 -2.58 -12.92
N THR A 295 9.71 -2.99 -13.93
CA THR A 295 11.13 -3.34 -13.79
C THR A 295 11.99 -2.14 -14.15
N ASP A 296 12.75 -1.64 -13.19
CA ASP A 296 13.71 -0.56 -13.40
C ASP A 296 14.98 -1.10 -14.07
N ALA A 297 15.32 -0.55 -15.24
CA ALA A 297 16.45 -1.02 -16.03
C ALA A 297 17.82 -0.70 -15.39
N GLU A 298 17.91 0.32 -14.53
CA GLU A 298 19.18 0.73 -13.90
C GLU A 298 19.54 -0.15 -12.71
N THR A 299 18.59 -0.37 -11.81
CA THR A 299 18.78 -1.15 -10.58
C THR A 299 18.47 -2.63 -10.76
N GLY A 300 17.65 -2.99 -11.76
CA GLY A 300 17.12 -4.33 -11.96
C GLY A 300 16.04 -4.74 -10.94
N ILE A 301 15.60 -3.82 -10.07
CA ILE A 301 14.53 -4.04 -9.11
C ILE A 301 13.21 -4.02 -9.87
N THR A 302 12.33 -4.97 -9.57
CA THR A 302 10.93 -4.91 -10.02
C THR A 302 10.06 -4.43 -8.87
N GLU A 303 9.22 -3.45 -9.09
CA GLU A 303 8.13 -3.11 -8.18
C GLU A 303 6.81 -3.61 -8.75
N ILE A 304 6.06 -4.33 -7.92
CA ILE A 304 4.72 -4.82 -8.23
C ILE A 304 3.75 -4.04 -7.34
N VAL A 305 2.95 -3.19 -7.96
CA VAL A 305 1.84 -2.51 -7.29
C VAL A 305 0.60 -3.34 -7.50
N THR A 306 -0.04 -3.77 -6.42
CA THR A 306 -1.35 -4.41 -6.49
C THR A 306 -2.43 -3.33 -6.45
N ALA A 307 -3.45 -3.42 -7.30
CA ALA A 307 -4.56 -2.49 -7.26
C ALA A 307 -5.30 -2.55 -5.90
N SER A 308 -6.04 -1.48 -5.58
CA SER A 308 -6.78 -1.40 -4.32
C SER A 308 -7.85 -2.49 -4.25
N TYR A 309 -7.88 -3.22 -3.13
CA TYR A 309 -8.93 -4.20 -2.88
C TYR A 309 -10.31 -3.55 -2.83
N ALA A 310 -10.43 -2.27 -2.53
CA ALA A 310 -11.71 -1.57 -2.45
C ALA A 310 -12.35 -1.22 -3.81
N ILE A 311 -11.63 -1.40 -4.93
CA ILE A 311 -12.11 -1.06 -6.28
C ILE A 311 -12.33 -2.29 -7.15
N THR A 312 -12.87 -2.09 -8.36
CA THR A 312 -13.19 -3.19 -9.27
C THR A 312 -11.95 -3.95 -9.74
N PRO A 313 -12.01 -5.29 -9.88
CA PRO A 313 -12.99 -6.24 -9.33
C PRO A 313 -12.48 -6.95 -8.05
N HIS A 314 -12.11 -6.22 -7.00
CA HIS A 314 -11.46 -6.76 -5.79
C HIS A 314 -10.14 -7.51 -6.10
N PRO A 315 -9.12 -6.80 -6.62
CA PRO A 315 -7.83 -7.37 -7.02
C PRO A 315 -7.14 -8.13 -5.89
N LEU A 316 -6.48 -9.21 -6.27
CA LEU A 316 -5.72 -10.09 -5.40
C LEU A 316 -4.40 -10.44 -6.10
N GLY A 317 -3.27 -10.19 -5.46
CA GLY A 317 -1.97 -10.64 -5.95
C GLY A 317 -1.66 -12.04 -5.45
N VAL A 318 -1.48 -13.01 -6.35
CA VAL A 318 -1.03 -14.36 -6.01
C VAL A 318 0.47 -14.46 -6.28
N ILE A 319 1.25 -14.56 -5.21
CA ILE A 319 2.71 -14.65 -5.23
C ILE A 319 3.11 -16.11 -4.98
N THR A 320 3.72 -16.76 -5.97
CA THR A 320 4.30 -18.09 -5.78
C THR A 320 5.82 -17.98 -5.74
N LEU A 321 6.42 -18.63 -4.74
CA LEU A 321 7.86 -18.64 -4.51
C LEU A 321 8.36 -20.07 -4.43
N ASN A 322 9.51 -20.30 -5.04
CA ASN A 322 10.31 -21.50 -4.82
C ASN A 322 11.80 -21.12 -4.83
N ASP A 323 12.69 -22.12 -4.79
CA ASP A 323 14.14 -21.93 -4.75
C ASP A 323 14.74 -21.21 -5.97
N GLN A 324 14.00 -21.04 -7.06
CA GLN A 324 14.53 -20.58 -8.35
C GLN A 324 13.83 -19.35 -8.89
N LYS A 325 12.56 -19.13 -8.52
CA LYS A 325 11.76 -18.06 -9.10
C LYS A 325 10.65 -17.55 -8.19
N LEU A 326 10.26 -16.33 -8.50
CA LEU A 326 9.03 -15.68 -8.06
C LEU A 326 8.09 -15.58 -9.26
N THR A 327 6.83 -15.94 -9.08
CA THR A 327 5.76 -15.57 -10.01
C THR A 327 4.72 -14.73 -9.29
N TYR A 328 4.17 -13.75 -10.00
CA TYR A 328 3.02 -12.98 -9.57
C TYR A 328 1.92 -13.13 -10.61
N ALA A 329 0.71 -13.38 -10.14
CA ALA A 329 -0.49 -13.35 -10.96
C ALA A 329 -1.53 -12.47 -10.27
N ARG A 330 -2.11 -11.56 -11.03
CA ARG A 330 -3.24 -10.76 -10.60
C ARG A 330 -4.52 -11.55 -10.81
N GLU A 331 -5.21 -11.81 -9.72
CA GLU A 331 -6.53 -12.43 -9.66
C GLU A 331 -7.56 -11.45 -9.07
N ALA A 332 -8.74 -11.95 -8.74
CA ALA A 332 -9.82 -11.19 -8.14
C ALA A 332 -10.72 -12.09 -7.27
N ILE A 333 -11.24 -11.52 -6.19
CA ILE A 333 -12.19 -12.21 -5.32
C ILE A 333 -13.59 -12.21 -5.94
N ASN A 334 -14.13 -13.40 -6.19
CA ASN A 334 -15.47 -13.57 -6.75
C ASN A 334 -16.56 -13.50 -5.67
N VAL A 335 -16.92 -12.29 -5.26
CA VAL A 335 -17.99 -12.04 -4.26
C VAL A 335 -19.33 -12.59 -4.75
N SER A 336 -19.62 -12.48 -6.05
CA SER A 336 -20.85 -13.01 -6.66
C SER A 336 -21.03 -14.52 -6.43
N GLN A 337 -19.96 -15.29 -6.62
CA GLN A 337 -19.95 -16.73 -6.39
C GLN A 337 -20.06 -17.06 -4.91
N TRP A 338 -19.35 -16.33 -4.05
CA TRP A 338 -19.45 -16.50 -2.61
C TRP A 338 -20.88 -16.21 -2.09
N ALA A 339 -21.50 -15.13 -2.56
CA ALA A 339 -22.86 -14.74 -2.17
C ALA A 339 -23.88 -15.82 -2.57
N LYS A 340 -23.75 -16.38 -3.80
CA LYS A 340 -24.56 -17.52 -4.26
C LYS A 340 -24.36 -18.76 -3.40
N GLY A 341 -23.11 -19.10 -3.08
CA GLY A 341 -22.76 -20.22 -2.22
C GLY A 341 -23.35 -20.11 -0.80
N ASN A 342 -23.45 -18.87 -0.29
CA ASN A 342 -24.03 -18.55 1.01
C ASN A 342 -25.54 -18.26 0.97
N GLN A 343 -26.20 -18.46 -0.19
CA GLN A 343 -27.65 -18.27 -0.37
C GLN A 343 -28.11 -16.84 -0.01
N LEU A 344 -27.26 -15.83 -0.26
CA LEU A 344 -27.65 -14.43 -0.14
C LEU A 344 -28.66 -14.09 -1.24
N THR A 345 -29.47 -13.05 -0.98
CA THR A 345 -30.56 -12.62 -1.88
C THR A 345 -30.43 -11.17 -2.34
N ASN A 346 -29.41 -10.45 -1.85
CA ASN A 346 -29.12 -9.09 -2.29
C ASN A 346 -28.56 -9.13 -3.73
N GLU A 347 -29.17 -8.37 -4.64
CA GLU A 347 -28.83 -8.40 -6.06
C GLU A 347 -27.46 -7.78 -6.38
N ASP A 348 -27.01 -6.79 -5.61
CA ASP A 348 -25.67 -6.22 -5.78
C ASP A 348 -24.63 -7.30 -5.43
N LEU A 349 -24.78 -7.97 -4.29
CA LEU A 349 -23.89 -9.07 -3.90
C LEU A 349 -23.93 -10.27 -4.87
N LEU A 350 -25.07 -10.56 -5.49
CA LEU A 350 -25.20 -11.65 -6.47
C LEU A 350 -24.62 -11.31 -7.86
N ASN A 351 -24.42 -10.01 -8.12
CA ASN A 351 -23.88 -9.45 -9.37
C ASN A 351 -22.77 -8.43 -9.06
N HIS A 352 -21.90 -8.77 -8.11
CA HIS A 352 -21.04 -7.81 -7.41
C HIS A 352 -20.00 -7.17 -8.31
N ASP A 353 -19.41 -7.94 -9.22
CA ASP A 353 -18.40 -7.44 -10.16
C ASP A 353 -18.99 -6.31 -11.04
N ARG A 354 -20.26 -6.47 -11.46
CA ARG A 354 -20.99 -5.45 -12.21
C ARG A 354 -21.31 -4.24 -11.34
N TYR A 355 -21.77 -4.45 -10.11
CA TYR A 355 -22.03 -3.36 -9.15
C TYR A 355 -20.77 -2.50 -8.92
N LEU A 356 -19.64 -3.16 -8.71
CA LEU A 356 -18.36 -2.49 -8.41
C LEU A 356 -17.80 -1.76 -9.64
N GLU A 357 -17.91 -2.37 -10.82
CA GLU A 357 -17.55 -1.72 -12.09
C GLU A 357 -18.45 -0.51 -12.38
N GLU A 358 -19.76 -0.58 -12.11
CA GLU A 358 -20.69 0.54 -12.29
C GLU A 358 -20.32 1.74 -11.39
N ILE A 359 -19.92 1.49 -10.13
CA ILE A 359 -19.43 2.55 -9.24
C ILE A 359 -18.15 3.19 -9.78
N PHE A 360 -17.17 2.36 -10.15
CA PHE A 360 -15.88 2.83 -10.63
C PHE A 360 -16.01 3.65 -11.93
N LEU A 361 -16.79 3.15 -12.90
CA LEU A 361 -17.04 3.84 -14.16
C LEU A 361 -17.82 5.13 -13.97
N LYS A 362 -18.77 5.18 -13.02
CA LYS A 362 -19.51 6.41 -12.71
C LYS A 362 -18.55 7.51 -12.24
N GLU A 363 -17.69 7.22 -11.27
CA GLU A 363 -16.72 8.19 -10.75
C GLU A 363 -15.70 8.60 -11.83
N SER A 364 -15.24 7.66 -12.65
CA SER A 364 -14.32 7.96 -13.75
C SER A 364 -14.98 8.80 -14.86
N ARG A 365 -16.26 8.59 -15.18
CA ARG A 365 -17.00 9.47 -16.10
C ARG A 365 -17.19 10.86 -15.51
N SER A 366 -17.47 10.97 -14.21
CA SER A 366 -17.55 12.26 -13.50
C SER A 366 -16.26 13.08 -13.62
N LEU A 367 -15.09 12.42 -13.65
CA LEU A 367 -13.82 13.07 -13.96
C LEU A 367 -13.83 13.71 -15.36
N GLY A 368 -14.22 12.94 -16.38
CA GLY A 368 -14.31 13.42 -17.76
C GLY A 368 -15.26 14.61 -17.92
N TYR A 369 -16.48 14.51 -17.37
CA TYR A 369 -17.42 15.63 -17.37
C TYR A 369 -16.83 16.88 -16.70
N ARG A 370 -16.19 16.72 -15.55
CA ARG A 370 -15.63 17.85 -14.80
C ARG A 370 -14.60 18.61 -15.63
N TYR A 371 -13.61 17.93 -16.20
CA TYR A 371 -12.57 18.59 -17.01
C TYR A 371 -13.13 19.28 -18.26
N LEU A 372 -14.05 18.63 -18.98
CA LEU A 372 -14.65 19.19 -20.19
C LEU A 372 -15.54 20.41 -19.88
N LEU A 373 -16.33 20.35 -18.81
CA LEU A 373 -17.16 21.46 -18.36
C LEU A 373 -16.31 22.62 -17.83
N GLU A 374 -15.22 22.35 -17.11
CA GLU A 374 -14.25 23.36 -16.66
C GLU A 374 -13.55 24.05 -17.85
N ALA A 375 -13.34 23.34 -18.95
CA ALA A 375 -12.87 23.90 -20.22
C ALA A 375 -13.95 24.68 -21.00
N GLY A 376 -15.20 24.70 -20.53
CA GLY A 376 -16.31 25.42 -21.14
C GLY A 376 -17.06 24.64 -22.23
N TYR A 377 -16.76 23.36 -22.41
CA TYR A 377 -17.41 22.51 -23.39
C TYR A 377 -18.74 21.95 -22.85
N THR A 378 -19.84 22.13 -23.59
CA THR A 378 -21.22 21.94 -23.07
C THR A 378 -22.14 21.13 -23.97
N LYS A 379 -21.62 20.48 -25.01
CA LYS A 379 -22.45 19.69 -25.94
C LYS A 379 -22.71 18.30 -25.36
N GLU A 380 -23.90 18.11 -24.80
CA GLU A 380 -24.32 16.94 -24.00
C GLU A 380 -23.97 15.58 -24.62
N SER A 381 -24.34 15.30 -25.88
CA SER A 381 -24.05 13.98 -26.49
C SER A 381 -22.55 13.70 -26.66
N GLU A 382 -21.76 14.73 -26.92
CA GLU A 382 -20.31 14.61 -27.09
C GLU A 382 -19.59 14.54 -25.73
N LEU A 383 -20.13 15.22 -24.71
CA LEU A 383 -19.68 15.08 -23.32
C LEU A 383 -19.82 13.63 -22.84
N ASP A 384 -20.97 13.00 -23.06
CA ASP A 384 -21.21 11.60 -22.66
C ASP A 384 -20.22 10.67 -23.38
N THR A 385 -20.04 10.86 -24.69
CA THR A 385 -19.13 10.06 -25.54
C THR A 385 -17.68 10.18 -25.05
N ALA A 386 -17.22 11.39 -24.72
CA ALA A 386 -15.89 11.63 -24.18
C ALA A 386 -15.73 11.08 -22.75
N ALA A 387 -16.71 11.28 -21.87
CA ALA A 387 -16.68 10.79 -20.50
C ALA A 387 -16.66 9.25 -20.45
N GLU A 388 -17.35 8.56 -21.37
CA GLU A 388 -17.29 7.11 -21.50
C GLU A 388 -15.87 6.60 -21.80
N LEU A 389 -15.13 7.29 -22.69
CA LEU A 389 -13.73 6.95 -22.97
C LEU A 389 -12.85 7.15 -21.72
N VAL A 390 -13.03 8.24 -20.98
CA VAL A 390 -12.31 8.46 -19.71
C VAL A 390 -12.59 7.32 -18.72
N GLY A 391 -13.87 6.91 -18.63
CA GLY A 391 -14.28 5.76 -17.83
C GLY A 391 -13.52 4.48 -18.18
N GLU A 392 -13.48 4.13 -19.46
CA GLU A 392 -12.83 2.91 -19.93
C GLU A 392 -11.30 2.94 -19.76
N LEU A 393 -10.63 4.06 -20.09
CA LEU A 393 -9.18 4.17 -19.94
C LEU A 393 -8.76 4.15 -18.47
N ASN A 394 -9.50 4.81 -17.58
CA ASN A 394 -9.28 4.67 -16.14
C ASN A 394 -9.48 3.22 -15.70
N ARG A 395 -10.55 2.56 -16.13
CA ARG A 395 -10.79 1.15 -15.76
C ARG A 395 -9.61 0.28 -16.17
N ARG A 396 -9.10 0.43 -17.40
CA ARG A 396 -7.93 -0.31 -17.88
C ARG A 396 -6.70 -0.08 -17.01
N PHE A 397 -6.31 1.18 -16.83
CA PHE A 397 -5.15 1.54 -16.00
C PHE A 397 -5.25 1.03 -14.57
N PHE A 398 -6.39 1.24 -13.89
CA PHE A 398 -6.54 0.78 -12.52
C PHE A 398 -6.61 -0.75 -12.38
N THR A 399 -6.99 -1.47 -13.44
CA THR A 399 -7.06 -2.94 -13.44
C THR A 399 -5.83 -3.63 -14.04
N GLY A 400 -4.87 -2.88 -14.59
CA GLY A 400 -3.66 -3.38 -15.25
C GLY A 400 -3.93 -3.96 -16.66
N GLU A 401 -4.97 -3.45 -17.33
CA GLU A 401 -5.38 -3.88 -18.68
C GLU A 401 -4.94 -2.89 -19.77
N ASP A 402 -4.03 -1.98 -19.46
CA ASP A 402 -3.46 -0.97 -20.37
C ASP A 402 -2.14 -1.40 -21.03
N PHE A 403 -1.65 -2.63 -20.80
CA PHE A 403 -0.56 -3.23 -21.58
C PHE A 403 -1.03 -3.64 -23.00
N ILE A 404 -1.43 -2.65 -23.80
CA ILE A 404 -2.00 -2.79 -25.14
C ILE A 404 -0.99 -2.44 -26.25
N SER A 405 -1.28 -2.84 -27.49
CA SER A 405 -0.40 -2.58 -28.63
C SER A 405 -0.47 -1.14 -29.15
N ASP A 406 0.59 -0.67 -29.82
CA ASP A 406 0.61 0.65 -30.48
C ASP A 406 -0.54 0.83 -31.49
N GLY A 407 -1.03 -0.26 -32.10
CA GLY A 407 -2.16 -0.23 -33.01
C GLY A 407 -3.47 0.07 -32.29
N GLU A 408 -3.71 -0.55 -31.14
CA GLU A 408 -4.89 -0.29 -30.31
C GLU A 408 -4.91 1.14 -29.76
N VAL A 409 -3.74 1.65 -29.36
CA VAL A 409 -3.58 3.06 -28.96
C VAL A 409 -3.94 4.00 -30.10
N GLU A 410 -3.48 3.71 -31.31
CA GLU A 410 -3.80 4.53 -32.48
C GLU A 410 -5.30 4.49 -32.82
N GLU A 411 -5.95 3.33 -32.68
CA GLU A 411 -7.42 3.20 -32.82
C GLU A 411 -8.16 4.05 -31.79
N ILE A 412 -7.74 4.04 -30.52
CA ILE A 412 -8.30 4.89 -29.46
C ILE A 412 -8.10 6.36 -29.83
N ARG A 413 -6.90 6.74 -30.27
CA ARG A 413 -6.59 8.12 -30.66
C ARG A 413 -7.39 8.60 -31.86
N GLN A 414 -7.79 7.70 -32.77
CA GLN A 414 -8.64 8.03 -33.92
C GLN A 414 -10.14 8.08 -33.58
N SER A 415 -10.54 7.64 -32.37
CA SER A 415 -11.94 7.67 -31.96
C SER A 415 -12.47 9.10 -31.82
N GLU A 416 -13.78 9.27 -32.09
CA GLU A 416 -14.48 10.55 -31.89
C GLU A 416 -14.32 11.08 -30.46
N ALA A 417 -14.46 10.18 -29.47
CA ALA A 417 -14.30 10.50 -28.06
C ALA A 417 -12.93 11.11 -27.73
N TYR A 418 -11.85 10.52 -28.24
CA TYR A 418 -10.50 11.02 -28.00
C TYR A 418 -10.27 12.36 -28.72
N GLN A 419 -10.80 12.53 -29.94
CA GLN A 419 -10.67 13.80 -30.67
C GLN A 419 -11.40 14.94 -29.94
N ILE A 420 -12.61 14.70 -29.41
CA ILE A 420 -13.31 15.68 -28.56
C ILE A 420 -12.43 16.10 -27.39
N ILE A 421 -11.87 15.15 -26.64
CA ILE A 421 -11.01 15.45 -25.49
C ILE A 421 -9.76 16.21 -25.93
N SER A 422 -9.12 15.79 -27.02
CA SER A 422 -7.89 16.39 -27.51
C SER A 422 -8.07 17.84 -28.00
N GLU A 423 -9.24 18.17 -28.53
CA GLU A 423 -9.55 19.52 -29.01
C GLU A 423 -10.00 20.44 -27.87
N GLU A 424 -10.73 19.90 -26.90
CA GLU A 424 -11.47 20.70 -25.92
C GLU A 424 -10.81 20.76 -24.54
N SER A 425 -9.94 19.80 -24.17
CA SER A 425 -9.25 19.81 -22.87
C SER A 425 -7.82 19.24 -22.96
N SER A 426 -6.83 20.13 -22.99
CA SER A 426 -5.40 19.75 -22.99
C SER A 426 -5.00 18.95 -21.75
N GLU A 427 -5.52 19.32 -20.59
CA GLU A 427 -5.21 18.71 -19.30
C GLU A 427 -5.77 17.29 -19.22
N LEU A 428 -7.03 17.08 -19.66
CA LEU A 428 -7.62 15.75 -19.70
C LEU A 428 -6.94 14.87 -20.74
N LYS A 429 -6.57 15.45 -21.89
CA LYS A 429 -5.78 14.75 -22.92
C LYS A 429 -4.42 14.29 -22.37
N GLU A 430 -3.69 15.17 -21.70
CA GLU A 430 -2.39 14.84 -21.08
C GLU A 430 -2.54 13.70 -20.06
N TYR A 431 -3.59 13.77 -19.24
CA TYR A 431 -3.92 12.68 -18.32
C TYR A 431 -4.19 11.35 -19.05
N LEU A 432 -5.08 11.34 -20.06
CA LEU A 432 -5.37 10.12 -20.81
C LEU A 432 -4.14 9.55 -21.51
N ASP A 433 -3.31 10.40 -22.11
CA ASP A 433 -2.05 9.96 -22.72
C ASP A 433 -1.09 9.30 -21.71
N SER A 434 -1.18 9.65 -20.42
CA SER A 434 -0.34 9.04 -19.38
C SER A 434 -0.82 7.66 -18.90
N ILE A 435 -2.07 7.27 -19.21
CA ILE A 435 -2.69 6.02 -18.74
C ILE A 435 -3.18 5.12 -19.88
N ILE A 436 -3.04 5.56 -21.14
CA ILE A 436 -3.58 4.86 -22.30
C ILE A 436 -2.83 3.56 -22.60
N GLN A 437 -1.56 3.49 -22.20
CA GLN A 437 -0.69 2.37 -22.51
C GLN A 437 0.50 2.29 -21.56
N ASP A 438 0.65 1.16 -20.88
CA ASP A 438 1.93 0.77 -20.29
C ASP A 438 2.84 0.09 -21.33
N ARG A 439 4.14 0.37 -21.22
CA ARG A 439 5.20 -0.13 -22.10
C ARG A 439 6.30 -0.87 -21.33
N ASN A 440 6.14 -1.11 -20.03
CA ASN A 440 7.15 -1.74 -19.19
C ASN A 440 6.98 -3.26 -19.13
N GLU A 441 6.15 -3.77 -18.21
CA GLU A 441 5.90 -5.19 -17.99
C GLU A 441 4.40 -5.47 -18.13
N ASN A 442 4.02 -6.75 -18.23
CA ASN A 442 2.59 -7.08 -18.14
C ASN A 442 2.12 -6.95 -16.68
N ASP A 443 1.13 -6.10 -16.43
CA ASP A 443 0.68 -5.79 -15.06
C ASP A 443 -0.07 -6.91 -14.35
N THR A 444 -0.49 -7.94 -15.10
CA THR A 444 -1.29 -9.05 -14.56
C THR A 444 -0.51 -10.34 -14.34
N LEU A 445 0.64 -10.50 -15.00
CA LEU A 445 1.45 -11.71 -14.94
C LEU A 445 2.93 -11.36 -15.01
N PHE A 446 3.69 -11.77 -14.00
CA PHE A 446 5.12 -11.53 -13.91
C PHE A 446 5.88 -12.76 -13.42
N GLU A 447 7.07 -12.99 -13.96
CA GLU A 447 7.99 -14.04 -13.52
C GLU A 447 9.41 -13.49 -13.42
N LYS A 448 10.09 -13.78 -12.30
CA LYS A 448 11.48 -13.41 -12.08
C LYS A 448 12.27 -14.58 -11.55
N SER A 449 13.40 -14.89 -12.20
CA SER A 449 14.37 -15.82 -11.64
C SER A 449 15.04 -15.20 -10.41
N LEU A 450 15.11 -15.99 -9.35
CA LEU A 450 15.75 -15.66 -8.07
C LEU A 450 17.11 -16.37 -7.99
N LYS A 451 18.00 -15.89 -7.13
CA LYS A 451 19.42 -16.31 -7.08
C LYS A 451 19.70 -17.34 -5.99
#